data_AF-A0AAU6A6E5-F1
#
_entry.id   AF-A0AAU6A6E5-F1
#
_cell.length_a   1.000
_cell.length_b   1.000
_cell.length_c   1.000
_cell.angle_alpha   90.00
_cell.angle_beta   90.00
_cell.angle_gamma   90.00
#
_symmetry.space_group_name_H-M   'P 1'
#
loop_
_entity.id
_entity.type
_entity.pdbx_description
1 polymer ?
#
loop_
_entity_poly.entity_id
_entity_poly.type
_entity_poly.pdbx_seq_one_letter_code
_entity_poly.pdbx_strand_id
1 'polypeptide(L)'
;MSLSGTDAHAAADPATLPPLVRRALAAARRHGFAHACRPEQGRLLHALAGGARERIGETGTGCGVGLAWLASEAREGVRLFSLTSSPS
;
A
#
# COMPACT_ATOMS: atom_id res chain seq x y z
N MET A 1 16.46 -0.23 -14.30
CA MET A 1 15.72 -0.30 -13.01
C MET A 1 14.53 -1.20 -13.21
N SER A 2 14.41 -2.30 -12.47
CA SER A 2 13.27 -3.22 -12.61
C SER A 2 11.97 -2.50 -12.22
N LEU A 3 10.95 -2.63 -13.07
CA LEU A 3 9.70 -1.84 -13.08
C LEU A 3 8.56 -2.43 -12.23
N SER A 4 8.75 -3.61 -11.61
CA SER A 4 7.67 -4.29 -10.87
C SER A 4 7.80 -4.07 -9.36
N GLY A 5 7.08 -3.09 -8.83
CA GLY A 5 7.01 -2.85 -7.38
C GLY A 5 6.21 -3.93 -6.64
N THR A 6 5.25 -4.56 -7.32
CA THR A 6 4.52 -5.73 -6.78
C THR A 6 5.45 -6.91 -6.54
N ASP A 7 6.34 -7.21 -7.48
CA ASP A 7 7.28 -8.33 -7.34
C ASP A 7 8.45 -8.01 -6.41
N ALA A 8 8.80 -6.73 -6.25
CA ALA A 8 9.80 -6.31 -5.26
C ALA A 8 9.43 -6.73 -3.82
N HIS A 9 8.15 -6.95 -3.53
CA HIS A 9 7.70 -7.48 -2.24
C HIS A 9 7.92 -8.98 -2.05
N ALA A 10 8.28 -9.75 -3.08
CA ALA A 10 8.56 -11.18 -2.96
C ALA A 10 9.83 -11.48 -2.15
N ALA A 11 10.78 -10.54 -2.11
CA ALA A 11 12.00 -10.65 -1.32
C ALA A 11 11.82 -10.23 0.15
N ALA A 12 10.68 -9.62 0.51
CA ALA A 12 10.38 -9.25 1.89
C ALA A 12 9.94 -10.48 2.68
N ASP A 13 10.39 -10.59 3.93
CA ASP A 13 9.87 -11.59 4.86
C ASP A 13 8.36 -11.38 5.07
N PRO A 14 7.50 -12.35 4.73
CA PRO A 14 6.05 -12.23 4.89
C PRO A 14 5.59 -11.95 6.33
N ALA A 15 6.39 -12.30 7.34
CA ALA A 15 6.10 -12.01 8.75
C ALA A 15 6.28 -10.51 9.08
N THR A 16 7.05 -9.78 8.28
CA THR A 16 7.31 -8.34 8.45
C THR A 16 6.31 -7.45 7.71
N LEU A 17 5.46 -8.04 6.87
CA LEU A 17 4.45 -7.31 6.12
C LEU A 17 3.13 -7.23 6.90
N PRO A 18 2.52 -6.03 7.01
CA PRO A 18 1.18 -5.91 7.58
C PRO A 18 0.17 -6.81 6.86
N PRO A 19 -0.81 -7.41 7.57
CA PRO A 19 -1.77 -8.32 6.97
C PRO A 19 -2.57 -7.71 5.80
N LEU A 20 -2.93 -6.42 5.89
CA LEU A 20 -3.62 -5.71 4.81
C LEU A 20 -2.74 -5.59 3.55
N VAL A 21 -1.44 -5.32 3.73
CA VAL A 21 -0.47 -5.23 2.63
C VAL A 21 -0.35 -6.58 1.91
N ARG A 22 -0.26 -7.69 2.66
CA ARG A 22 -0.26 -9.04 2.08
C ARG A 22 -1.51 -9.32 1.24
N ARG A 23 -2.69 -8.94 1.73
CA ARG A 23 -3.96 -9.11 0.99
C ARG A 23 -3.99 -8.27 -0.28
N ALA A 24 -3.54 -7.01 -0.22
CA ALA A 24 -3.45 -6.13 -1.37
C ALA A 24 -2.45 -6.63 -2.42
N LEU A 25 -1.28 -7.15 -2.01
CA LEU A 25 -0.31 -7.76 -2.91
C LEU A 25 -0.85 -9.02 -3.60
N ALA A 26 -1.60 -9.85 -2.87
CA ALA A 26 -2.27 -11.01 -3.46
C ALA A 26 -3.30 -10.58 -4.51
N ALA A 27 -4.06 -9.50 -4.24
CA ALA A 27 -4.96 -8.91 -5.23
C ALA A 27 -4.19 -8.36 -6.45
N ALA A 28 -3.14 -7.57 -6.22
CA ALA A 28 -2.30 -7.01 -7.29
C ALA A 28 -1.78 -8.09 -8.23
N ARG A 29 -1.25 -9.21 -7.69
CA ARG A 29 -0.77 -10.35 -8.49
C ARG A 29 -1.90 -11.01 -9.28
N ARG A 30 -3.06 -11.24 -8.66
CA ARG A 30 -4.22 -11.83 -9.34
C ARG A 30 -4.72 -10.97 -10.51
N HIS A 31 -4.61 -9.65 -10.40
CA HIS A 31 -5.02 -8.71 -11.44
C HIS A 31 -3.87 -8.31 -12.40
N GLY A 32 -2.68 -8.93 -12.27
CA GLY A 32 -1.51 -8.60 -13.11
C GLY A 32 -0.97 -7.18 -12.91
N PHE A 33 -1.29 -6.54 -11.79
CA PHE A 33 -0.87 -5.16 -11.50
C PHE A 33 0.58 -5.13 -10.99
N ALA A 34 1.51 -4.67 -11.84
CA ALA A 34 2.94 -4.62 -11.53
C ALA A 34 3.37 -3.33 -10.78
N HIS A 35 2.59 -2.26 -10.88
CA HIS A 35 2.99 -0.89 -10.51
C HIS A 35 2.65 -0.51 -9.07
N ALA A 36 2.60 -1.47 -8.14
CA ALA A 36 2.51 -1.13 -6.71
C ALA A 36 3.75 -0.34 -6.26
N CYS A 37 3.66 0.33 -5.11
CA CYS A 37 4.86 0.86 -4.45
C CYS A 37 5.84 -0.29 -4.16
N ARG A 38 7.10 0.03 -3.87
CA ARG A 38 8.10 -0.92 -3.37
C ARG A 38 8.03 -1.07 -1.85
N PRO A 39 8.63 -2.13 -1.26
CA PRO A 39 8.63 -2.31 0.20
C PRO A 39 9.20 -1.12 0.97
N GLU A 40 10.27 -0.49 0.47
CA GLU A 40 10.89 0.67 1.12
C GLU A 40 9.94 1.88 1.16
N GLN A 41 9.22 2.10 0.06
CA GLN A 41 8.23 3.16 -0.04
C GLN A 41 7.02 2.88 0.86
N GLY A 42 6.57 1.62 0.91
CA GLY A 42 5.50 1.18 1.80
C GLY A 42 5.83 1.41 3.27
N ARG A 43 7.03 1.03 3.72
CA ARG A 43 7.51 1.30 5.09
C ARG A 43 7.57 2.79 5.42
N LEU A 44 7.94 3.64 4.46
CA LEU A 44 7.89 5.09 4.64
C LEU A 44 6.45 5.59 4.81
N LEU A 45 5.52 5.14 3.96
CA LEU A 45 4.10 5.50 4.08
C LEU A 45 3.52 5.07 5.43
N HIS A 46 3.86 3.87 5.89
CA HIS A 46 3.51 3.32 7.20
C HIS A 46 3.95 4.26 8.34
N ALA A 47 5.22 4.65 8.35
CA ALA A 47 5.78 5.54 9.36
C ALA A 47 5.10 6.93 9.35
N LEU A 48 4.84 7.49 8.16
CA LEU A 48 4.16 8.77 8.02
C LEU A 48 2.69 8.72 8.48
N ALA A 49 1.99 7.61 8.20
CA ALA A 49 0.60 7.42 8.60
C ALA A 49 0.41 7.44 10.12
N GLY A 50 1.37 6.89 10.89
CA GLY A 50 1.34 6.94 12.36
C GLY A 50 1.43 8.35 12.95
N GLY A 51 1.90 9.32 12.16
CA GLY A 51 1.94 10.75 12.50
C GLY A 51 0.71 11.55 12.07
N ALA A 52 -0.19 10.97 11.27
CA ALA A 52 -1.41 11.65 10.82
C ALA A 52 -2.39 11.81 11.98
N ARG A 53 -3.03 12.99 12.08
CA ARG A 53 -3.98 13.30 13.16
C ARG A 53 -5.44 13.07 12.78
N GLU A 54 -5.79 13.39 11.53
CA GLU A 54 -7.20 13.38 11.13
C GLU A 54 -7.47 12.71 9.78
N ARG A 55 -6.68 13.03 8.74
CA ARG A 55 -6.98 12.63 7.36
C ARG A 55 -5.73 12.31 6.59
N ILE A 56 -5.82 11.30 5.74
CA ILE A 56 -4.80 10.95 4.75
C ILE A 56 -5.50 10.87 3.39
N GLY A 57 -4.93 11.54 2.39
CA GLY A 57 -5.37 11.46 1.01
C GLY A 57 -4.36 10.68 0.16
N GLU A 58 -4.85 9.78 -0.67
CA GLU A 58 -4.07 9.05 -1.67
C GLU A 58 -4.68 9.27 -3.06
N THR A 59 -3.84 9.55 -4.05
CA THR A 59 -4.21 9.54 -5.46
C THR A 59 -3.48 8.40 -6.17
N GLY A 60 -4.21 7.62 -6.97
CA GLY A 60 -3.67 6.44 -7.63
C GLY A 60 -3.72 5.19 -6.76
N THR A 61 -4.93 4.76 -6.36
CA THR A 61 -5.15 3.58 -5.50
C THR A 61 -4.54 2.30 -6.08
N GLY A 62 -4.61 2.11 -7.41
CA GLY A 62 -4.26 0.84 -8.05
C GLY A 62 -4.98 -0.34 -7.38
N CYS A 63 -4.26 -1.41 -7.05
CA CYS A 63 -4.80 -2.53 -6.26
C CYS A 63 -4.74 -2.31 -4.73
N GLY A 64 -4.52 -1.09 -4.26
CA GLY A 64 -4.61 -0.71 -2.85
C GLY A 64 -3.39 -1.06 -1.99
N VAL A 65 -2.23 -1.35 -2.58
CA VAL A 65 -1.01 -1.71 -1.81
C VAL A 65 -0.50 -0.52 -0.99
N GLY A 66 -0.42 0.67 -1.59
CA GLY A 66 -0.05 1.90 -0.87
C GLY A 66 -1.07 2.25 0.23
N LEU A 67 -2.35 2.22 -0.11
CA LEU A 67 -3.45 2.42 0.83
C LEU A 67 -3.39 1.44 2.01
N ALA A 68 -3.05 0.18 1.75
CA ALA A 68 -2.92 -0.83 2.81
C ALA A 68 -1.75 -0.52 3.76
N TRP A 69 -0.63 0.01 3.25
CA TRP A 69 0.47 0.48 4.09
C TRP A 69 0.04 1.66 4.98
N LEU A 70 -0.68 2.63 4.42
CA LEU A 70 -1.22 3.77 5.17
C LEU A 70 -2.23 3.32 6.24
N ALA A 71 -3.18 2.47 5.87
CA ALA A 71 -4.23 1.98 6.75
C ALA A 71 -3.70 1.10 7.89
N SER A 72 -2.53 0.48 7.73
CA SER A 72 -1.94 -0.39 8.76
C SER A 72 -1.37 0.37 9.96
N GLU A 73 -1.05 1.66 9.81
CA GLU A 73 -0.56 2.52 10.92
C GLU A 73 -1.41 3.76 11.19
N ALA A 74 -2.39 4.05 10.35
CA ALA A 74 -3.31 5.13 10.64
C ALA A 74 -3.97 4.90 12.00
N ARG A 75 -3.84 5.89 12.89
CA ARG A 75 -4.46 5.85 14.22
C ARG A 75 -5.97 5.76 14.10
N GLU A 76 -6.61 5.19 15.12
CA GLU A 76 -8.07 5.20 15.22
C GLU A 76 -8.62 6.63 15.08
N GLY A 77 -9.66 6.77 14.26
CA GLY A 77 -10.26 8.08 13.93
C GLY A 77 -9.64 8.81 12.74
N VAL A 78 -8.43 8.41 12.28
CA VAL A 78 -7.86 8.94 11.02
C VAL A 78 -8.64 8.40 9.83
N ARG A 79 -9.16 9.30 8.99
CA ARG A 79 -9.92 8.93 7.79
C ARG A 79 -9.04 8.90 6.56
N LEU A 80 -9.06 7.80 5.83
CA LEU A 80 -8.34 7.64 4.58
C LEU A 80 -9.28 7.89 3.40
N PHE A 81 -8.84 8.72 2.46
CA PHE A 81 -9.54 9.00 1.22
C PHE A 81 -8.62 8.56 0.08
N SER A 82 -9.13 7.73 -0.84
CA SER A 82 -8.36 7.29 -2.00
C SER A 82 -9.16 7.54 -3.27
N LEU A 83 -8.47 8.00 -4.30
CA LEU A 83 -9.04 8.33 -5.61
C LEU A 83 -8.27 7.60 -6.70
N THR A 84 -8.99 6.97 -7.63
CA THR A 84 -8.42 6.31 -8.82
C THR A 84 -9.09 6.81 -10.09
N SER A 85 -8.33 6.99 -11.17
CA SER A 85 -8.83 7.50 -12.45
C SER A 85 -9.43 6.41 -13.36
N SER A 86 -9.47 5.15 -12.92
CA SER A 86 -10.16 4.06 -13.64
C SER A 86 -10.55 2.94 -12.66
N PRO A 87 -11.77 2.40 -12.74
CA PRO A 87 -12.13 1.14 -12.08
C PRO A 87 -11.55 -0.01 -12.89
N SER A 88 -10.69 -0.82 -12.28
CA SER A 88 -10.19 -2.09 -12.83
C SER A 88 -11.18 -3.22 -12.62
#